data_AF-A0A1Q5UQ11-F1
#
_entry.id   AF-A0A1Q5UQ11-F1
#
_cell.length_a   1.000
_cell.length_b   1.000
_cell.length_c   1.000
_cell.angle_alpha   90.00
_cell.angle_beta   90.00
_cell.angle_gamma   90.00
#
_symmetry.space_group_name_H-M   'P 1'
#
loop_
_entity.id
_entity.type
_entity.pdbx_description
1 polymer ?
#
loop_
_entity_poly.entity_id
_entity_poly.type
_entity_poly.pdbx_seq_one_letter_code
_entity_poly.pdbx_strand_id
1 'polypeptide(L)'
;MTHDLKRTVAFEKRERFSEQDIEALYAQVADKTVTDGLVFAIMFENRRAAVMTALEEGIAEQFFSGRLFMLGDSAHKMVPQAAMGANQAIESATAFVNILRPFLSHKTSQSSSAYITQSEVELCLEQYDLRRRARVTEAFRRANLTCRAHLKIGPVSEEYWANLPKMMSPVAISKLLDSFSRGEVLENWSVGSTNMAVCTGFGEAKECMSKL
;
A
#
# COMPACT_ATOMS: atom_id res chain seq x y z
N MET A 1 15.75 -9.19 -4.78
CA MET A 1 16.28 -9.77 -3.52
C MET A 1 16.25 -8.68 -2.47
N THR A 2 15.79 -8.96 -1.25
CA THR A 2 15.77 -7.99 -0.14
C THR A 2 16.58 -8.58 1.02
N HIS A 3 17.35 -7.76 1.70
CA HIS A 3 18.18 -8.16 2.85
C HIS A 3 17.86 -7.23 4.03
N ASP A 4 17.73 -7.82 5.22
CA ASP A 4 17.54 -7.05 6.45
C ASP A 4 18.89 -6.47 6.91
N LEU A 5 18.97 -5.15 7.04
CA LEU A 5 20.18 -4.43 7.48
C LEU A 5 20.54 -4.71 8.95
N LYS A 6 19.65 -5.33 9.74
CA LYS A 6 19.84 -5.65 11.17
C LYS A 6 20.19 -4.46 12.06
N ARG A 7 19.92 -3.24 11.59
CA ARG A 7 20.16 -1.97 12.30
C ARG A 7 19.08 -0.96 11.93
N THR A 8 18.73 -0.10 12.89
CA THR A 8 17.87 1.06 12.62
C THR A 8 18.71 2.19 12.02
N VAL A 9 18.21 2.78 10.94
CA VAL A 9 18.80 3.96 10.30
C VAL A 9 17.94 5.17 10.65
N ALA A 10 18.56 6.27 11.04
CA ALA A 10 17.85 7.53 11.29
C ALA A 10 17.22 8.04 9.99
N PHE A 11 15.98 8.56 10.06
CA PHE A 11 15.23 9.04 8.90
C PHE A 11 15.98 10.07 8.04
N GLU A 12 16.80 10.91 8.67
CA GLU A 12 17.60 11.94 7.99
C GLU A 12 18.76 11.35 7.15
N LYS A 13 19.17 10.11 7.44
CA LYS A 13 20.27 9.44 6.76
C LYS A 13 19.74 8.61 5.59
N ARG A 14 20.11 9.01 4.38
CA ARG A 14 19.90 8.19 3.19
C ARG A 14 21.04 7.21 3.02
N GLU A 15 20.78 5.94 3.30
CA GLU A 15 21.74 4.87 2.99
C GLU A 15 21.96 4.82 1.48
N ARG A 16 23.22 4.82 1.09
CA ARG A 16 23.67 4.65 -0.29
C ARG A 16 24.49 3.37 -0.34
N PHE A 17 24.18 2.54 -1.32
CA PHE A 17 24.89 1.29 -1.54
C PHE A 17 25.82 1.47 -2.72
N SER A 18 27.05 1.02 -2.52
CA SER A 18 28.10 0.99 -3.53
C SER A 18 27.87 -0.18 -4.50
N GLU A 19 28.61 -0.18 -5.61
CA GLU A 19 28.66 -1.35 -6.48
C GLU A 19 29.21 -2.58 -5.75
N GLN A 20 30.16 -2.41 -4.82
CA GLN A 20 30.67 -3.51 -4.03
C GLN A 20 29.58 -4.16 -3.15
N ASP A 21 28.68 -3.35 -2.58
CA ASP A 21 27.55 -3.88 -1.79
C ASP A 21 26.60 -4.71 -2.65
N ILE A 22 26.36 -4.27 -3.89
CA ILE A 22 25.54 -4.99 -4.87
C ILE A 22 26.18 -6.33 -5.21
N GLU A 23 27.48 -6.34 -5.54
CA GLU A 23 28.23 -7.55 -5.89
C GLU A 23 28.28 -8.54 -4.71
N ALA A 24 28.48 -8.05 -3.48
CA ALA A 24 28.47 -8.89 -2.29
C ALA A 24 27.11 -9.54 -2.01
N LEU A 25 26.02 -8.82 -2.26
CA LEU A 25 24.66 -9.37 -2.14
C LEU A 25 24.37 -10.39 -3.26
N TYR A 26 24.80 -10.07 -4.48
CA TYR A 26 24.66 -10.95 -5.65
C TYR A 26 25.38 -12.29 -5.44
N ALA A 27 26.61 -12.28 -4.93
CA ALA A 27 27.39 -13.50 -4.72
C ALA A 27 26.68 -14.54 -3.84
N GLN A 28 25.79 -14.10 -2.94
CA GLN A 28 24.99 -14.99 -2.07
C GLN A 28 23.89 -15.75 -2.80
N VAL A 29 23.50 -15.30 -3.99
CA VAL A 29 22.40 -15.87 -4.79
C VAL A 29 22.78 -16.24 -6.21
N ALA A 30 24.04 -16.05 -6.61
CA ALA A 30 24.52 -16.32 -7.96
C ALA A 30 24.19 -17.75 -8.45
N ASP A 31 24.26 -18.72 -7.55
CA ASP A 31 23.98 -20.15 -7.80
C ASP A 31 22.49 -20.51 -7.85
N LYS A 32 21.59 -19.57 -7.54
CA LYS A 32 20.16 -19.86 -7.44
C LYS A 32 19.53 -19.99 -8.82
N THR A 33 18.92 -21.15 -9.07
CA THR A 33 18.11 -21.39 -10.27
C THR A 33 16.87 -20.50 -10.26
N VAL A 34 16.70 -19.74 -11.34
CA VAL A 34 15.53 -18.88 -11.55
C VAL A 34 14.45 -19.63 -12.33
N THR A 35 14.87 -20.32 -13.40
CA THR A 35 14.03 -21.21 -14.21
C THR A 35 14.91 -22.29 -14.85
N ASP A 36 14.32 -23.26 -15.54
CA ASP A 36 15.04 -24.39 -16.12
C ASP A 36 16.16 -23.90 -17.05
N GLY A 37 17.40 -24.29 -16.75
CA GLY A 37 18.59 -23.90 -17.50
C GLY A 37 19.10 -22.48 -17.26
N LEU A 38 18.50 -21.71 -16.34
CA LEU A 38 18.90 -20.33 -16.04
C LEU A 38 19.17 -20.12 -14.55
N VAL A 39 20.43 -19.79 -14.23
CA VAL A 39 20.84 -19.37 -12.89
C VAL A 39 20.92 -17.85 -12.79
N PHE A 40 20.80 -17.33 -11.58
CA PHE A 40 20.84 -15.89 -11.33
C PHE A 40 22.17 -15.25 -11.79
N ALA A 41 23.28 -15.99 -11.75
CA ALA A 41 24.57 -15.53 -12.26
C ALA A 41 24.52 -15.04 -13.71
N ILE A 42 23.93 -15.84 -14.61
CA ILE A 42 23.82 -15.51 -16.03
C ILE A 42 22.99 -14.23 -16.22
N MET A 43 21.90 -14.08 -15.46
CA MET A 43 21.06 -12.87 -15.52
C MET A 43 21.83 -11.62 -15.06
N PHE A 44 22.62 -11.76 -13.99
CA PHE A 44 23.36 -10.66 -13.44
C PHE A 44 24.54 -10.25 -14.34
N GLU A 45 25.24 -11.20 -14.95
CA GLU A 45 26.29 -10.93 -15.95
C GLU A 45 25.75 -10.16 -17.17
N ASN A 46 24.52 -10.47 -17.61
CA ASN A 46 23.89 -9.84 -18.77
C ASN A 46 22.98 -8.64 -18.41
N ARG A 47 23.06 -8.14 -17.18
CA ARG A 47 22.19 -7.05 -16.69
C ARG A 47 22.46 -5.74 -17.43
N ARG A 48 21.42 -4.94 -17.63
CA ARG A 48 21.55 -3.53 -18.06
C ARG A 48 21.84 -2.60 -16.90
N ALA A 49 21.25 -2.88 -15.74
CA ALA A 49 21.43 -2.10 -14.52
C ALA A 49 21.18 -3.01 -13.30
N ALA A 50 21.86 -2.71 -12.19
CA ALA A 50 21.53 -3.20 -10.87
C ALA A 50 21.55 -2.03 -9.89
N VAL A 51 20.53 -1.96 -9.03
CA VAL A 51 20.42 -0.94 -8.00
C VAL A 51 20.06 -1.64 -6.70
N MET A 52 20.73 -1.24 -5.62
CA MET A 52 20.37 -1.61 -4.27
C MET A 52 19.81 -0.39 -3.56
N THR A 53 18.61 -0.55 -2.99
CA THR A 53 17.86 0.52 -2.36
C THR A 53 17.42 0.07 -0.97
N ALA A 54 17.58 0.94 0.02
CA ALA A 54 17.04 0.72 1.35
C ALA A 54 15.51 0.77 1.27
N LEU A 55 14.85 -0.29 1.71
CA LEU A 55 13.40 -0.30 1.87
C LEU A 55 13.09 0.24 3.27
N GLU A 56 12.63 1.48 3.30
CA GLU A 56 12.18 2.14 4.52
C GLU A 56 10.76 1.67 4.87
N GLU A 57 10.51 1.51 6.17
CA GLU A 57 9.24 1.01 6.69
C GLU A 57 8.87 1.79 7.94
N GLY A 58 7.61 2.21 8.05
CA GLY A 58 7.12 2.86 9.26
C GLY A 58 5.75 3.48 9.08
N ILE A 59 5.11 3.79 10.20
CA ILE A 59 3.88 4.57 10.27
C ILE A 59 4.19 5.76 11.18
N ALA A 60 3.89 6.97 10.72
CA ALA A 60 4.06 8.17 11.52
C ALA A 60 3.17 8.11 12.77
N GLU A 61 3.70 8.53 13.91
CA GLU A 61 2.94 8.53 15.18
C GLU A 61 1.73 9.48 15.13
N GLN A 62 1.89 10.58 14.39
CA GLN A 62 0.91 11.63 14.20
C GLN A 62 0.75 11.94 12.71
N PHE A 63 -0.48 11.96 12.21
CA PHE A 63 -0.77 12.16 10.78
C PHE A 63 -1.02 13.62 10.40
N PHE A 64 -1.15 14.52 11.38
CA PHE A 64 -1.44 15.93 11.12
C PHE A 64 -0.96 16.83 12.25
N SER A 65 -0.70 18.11 11.94
CA SER A 65 -0.41 19.14 12.93
C SER A 65 -0.86 20.50 12.38
N GLY A 66 -1.65 21.21 13.18
CA GLY A 66 -2.25 22.47 12.76
C GLY A 66 -3.16 22.27 11.54
N ARG A 67 -2.74 22.80 10.39
CA ARG A 67 -3.45 22.65 9.09
C ARG A 67 -2.72 21.76 8.09
N LEU A 68 -1.61 21.16 8.52
CA LEU A 68 -0.82 20.24 7.71
C LEU A 68 -1.24 18.82 8.04
N PHE A 69 -1.31 17.97 7.03
CA PHE A 69 -1.57 16.55 7.20
C PHE A 69 -0.76 15.72 6.22
N MET A 70 -0.63 14.44 6.53
CA MET A 70 0.22 13.48 5.85
C MET A 70 -0.65 12.45 5.12
N LEU A 71 -0.20 12.06 3.93
CA LEU A 71 -0.88 11.11 3.07
C LEU A 71 0.14 10.26 2.29
N GLY A 72 -0.19 8.98 2.09
CA GLY A 72 0.66 8.06 1.35
C GLY A 72 1.97 7.80 2.10
N ASP A 73 3.07 7.68 1.35
CA ASP A 73 4.40 7.36 1.89
C ASP A 73 4.91 8.37 2.92
N SER A 74 4.37 9.59 2.96
CA SER A 74 4.69 10.54 4.03
C SER A 74 4.17 10.06 5.39
N ALA A 75 2.93 9.54 5.45
CA ALA A 75 2.28 9.05 6.66
C ALA A 75 2.64 7.60 6.97
N HIS A 76 2.81 6.79 5.93
CA HIS A 76 2.96 5.35 6.08
C HIS A 76 3.78 4.76 4.93
N LYS A 77 4.94 4.22 5.24
CA LYS A 77 5.81 3.55 4.29
C LYS A 77 5.84 2.06 4.59
N MET A 78 5.65 1.25 3.56
CA MET A 78 5.59 -0.19 3.68
C MET A 78 6.38 -0.85 2.56
N VAL A 79 6.85 -2.07 2.81
CA VAL A 79 7.53 -2.87 1.80
C VAL A 79 6.65 -3.11 0.57
N PRO A 80 7.22 -3.14 -0.65
CA PRO A 80 6.46 -3.27 -1.89
C PRO A 80 5.82 -4.65 -2.08
N GLN A 81 6.16 -5.66 -1.27
CA GLN A 81 5.78 -7.06 -1.48
C GLN A 81 4.27 -7.32 -1.45
N ALA A 82 3.47 -6.50 -0.76
CA ALA A 82 2.01 -6.59 -0.83
C ALA A 82 1.37 -5.66 -1.88
N ALA A 83 2.15 -4.85 -2.59
CA ALA A 83 1.69 -3.87 -3.57
C ALA A 83 0.58 -2.92 -3.05
N MET A 84 0.58 -2.61 -1.75
CA MET A 84 -0.47 -1.81 -1.11
C MET A 84 -0.12 -0.32 -0.95
N GLY A 85 1.13 0.11 -1.11
CA GLY A 85 1.52 1.51 -0.86
C GLY A 85 0.67 2.54 -1.62
N ALA A 86 0.61 2.41 -2.94
CA ALA A 86 -0.19 3.28 -3.80
C ALA A 86 -1.70 3.16 -3.53
N ASN A 87 -2.21 1.94 -3.32
CA ASN A 87 -3.61 1.71 -2.98
C ASN A 87 -3.99 2.41 -1.67
N GLN A 88 -3.13 2.33 -0.65
CA GLN A 88 -3.35 3.00 0.63
C GLN A 88 -3.31 4.53 0.48
N ALA A 89 -2.44 5.07 -0.39
CA ALA A 89 -2.43 6.51 -0.68
C ALA A 89 -3.73 6.97 -1.35
N ILE A 90 -4.25 6.20 -2.32
CA ILE A 90 -5.53 6.47 -2.97
C ILE A 90 -6.68 6.39 -1.96
N GLU A 91 -6.74 5.33 -1.16
CA GLU A 91 -7.75 5.18 -0.11
C GLU A 91 -7.71 6.34 0.90
N SER A 92 -6.52 6.78 1.31
CA SER A 92 -6.34 7.92 2.20
C SER A 92 -6.85 9.22 1.58
N ALA A 93 -6.58 9.45 0.29
CA ALA A 93 -7.14 10.61 -0.43
C ALA A 93 -8.67 10.57 -0.46
N THR A 94 -9.24 9.40 -0.79
CA THR A 94 -10.68 9.17 -0.81
C THR A 94 -11.33 9.44 0.55
N ALA A 95 -10.77 8.87 1.63
CA ALA A 95 -11.29 9.09 2.98
C ALA A 95 -11.25 10.58 3.37
N PHE A 96 -10.14 11.26 3.08
CA PHE A 96 -10.02 12.68 3.36
C PHE A 96 -11.10 13.50 2.61
N VAL A 97 -11.32 13.22 1.32
CA VAL A 97 -12.37 13.89 0.54
C VAL A 97 -13.77 13.60 1.11
N ASN A 98 -14.05 12.36 1.51
CA ASN A 98 -15.33 11.98 2.11
C ASN A 98 -15.59 12.73 3.43
N ILE A 99 -14.57 12.97 4.24
CA ILE A 99 -14.68 13.72 5.49
C ILE A 99 -14.79 15.24 5.21
N LEU A 100 -14.01 15.75 4.27
CA LEU A 100 -13.94 17.19 3.97
C LEU A 100 -15.21 17.72 3.28
N ARG A 101 -15.84 16.96 2.38
CA ARG A 101 -16.99 17.44 1.59
C ARG A 101 -18.19 17.87 2.44
N PRO A 102 -18.71 17.05 3.38
CA PRO A 102 -19.79 17.47 4.26
C PRO A 102 -19.39 18.70 5.07
N PHE A 103 -18.15 18.72 5.56
CA PHE A 103 -17.59 19.82 6.34
C PHE A 103 -17.68 21.17 5.61
N LEU A 104 -17.34 21.19 4.32
CA LEU A 104 -17.43 22.39 3.47
C LEU A 104 -18.88 22.75 3.14
N SER A 105 -19.74 21.77 2.85
CA SER A 105 -21.13 21.99 2.43
C SER A 105 -22.02 22.61 3.53
N HIS A 106 -21.77 22.24 4.79
CA HIS A 106 -22.44 22.86 5.94
C HIS A 106 -22.10 24.34 6.08
N LYS A 107 -20.86 24.74 5.74
CA LYS A 107 -20.41 26.13 5.83
C LYS A 107 -20.95 27.01 4.72
N THR A 108 -21.03 26.50 3.49
CA THR A 108 -21.60 27.27 2.37
C THR A 108 -23.09 27.59 2.56
N SER A 109 -23.81 26.77 3.31
CA SER A 109 -25.24 26.93 3.58
C SER A 109 -25.57 27.91 4.73
N GLN A 110 -24.58 28.29 5.56
CA GLN A 110 -24.79 29.06 6.80
C GLN A 110 -24.23 30.50 6.78
N SER A 111 -24.10 31.12 5.59
CA SER A 111 -23.55 32.47 5.32
C SER A 111 -22.14 32.45 4.72
N SER A 112 -21.98 33.17 3.61
CA SER A 112 -20.90 33.10 2.62
C SER A 112 -19.52 33.64 3.07
N SER A 113 -19.23 33.67 4.37
CA SER A 113 -18.03 34.34 4.93
C SER A 113 -17.40 33.65 6.15
N ALA A 114 -17.90 32.48 6.60
CA ALA A 114 -17.33 31.83 7.77
C ALA A 114 -15.99 31.13 7.42
N TYR A 115 -14.87 31.77 7.77
CA TYR A 115 -13.55 31.14 7.72
C TYR A 115 -13.53 29.82 8.50
N ILE A 116 -12.86 28.80 7.97
CA ILE A 116 -12.65 27.53 8.67
C ILE A 116 -11.68 27.79 9.83
N THR A 117 -12.17 27.62 11.06
CA THR A 117 -11.37 27.83 12.27
C THR A 117 -10.32 26.72 12.44
N GLN A 118 -9.34 26.94 13.33
CA GLN A 118 -8.28 25.97 13.56
C GLN A 118 -8.81 24.65 14.15
N SER A 119 -9.66 24.75 15.17
CA SER A 119 -10.30 23.59 15.82
C SER A 119 -11.16 22.78 14.86
N GLU A 120 -11.79 23.44 13.89
CA GLU A 120 -12.55 22.79 12.83
C GLU A 120 -11.69 21.96 11.88
N VAL A 121 -10.51 22.48 11.52
CA VAL A 121 -9.53 21.70 10.74
C VAL A 121 -9.02 20.52 11.54
N GLU A 122 -8.67 20.72 12.81
CA GLU A 122 -8.17 19.67 13.68
C GLU A 122 -9.18 18.54 13.85
N LEU A 123 -10.46 18.85 14.09
CA LEU A 123 -11.53 17.84 14.16
C LEU A 123 -11.66 17.04 12.86
N CYS A 124 -11.55 17.69 11.70
CA CYS A 124 -11.58 17.00 10.40
C CYS A 124 -10.38 16.06 10.24
N LEU A 125 -9.18 16.50 10.62
CA LEU A 125 -7.94 15.73 10.50
C LEU A 125 -7.84 14.59 11.54
N GLU A 126 -8.40 14.76 12.73
CA GLU A 126 -8.58 13.70 13.73
C GLU A 126 -9.47 12.58 13.18
N GLN A 127 -10.60 12.93 12.55
CA GLN A 127 -11.47 11.94 11.92
C GLN A 127 -10.76 11.19 10.78
N TYR A 128 -9.94 11.89 9.99
CA TYR A 128 -9.13 11.27 8.95
C TYR A 128 -8.13 10.27 9.54
N ASP A 129 -7.40 10.66 10.57
CA ASP A 129 -6.43 9.80 11.24
C ASP A 129 -7.12 8.54 11.82
N LEU A 130 -8.20 8.72 12.59
CA LEU A 130 -8.96 7.61 13.16
C LEU A 130 -9.47 6.64 12.09
N ARG A 131 -9.99 7.16 10.96
CA ARG A 131 -10.51 6.33 9.86
C ARG A 131 -9.40 5.57 9.14
N ARG A 132 -8.21 6.15 8.98
CA ARG A 132 -7.13 5.55 8.19
C ARG A 132 -6.14 4.71 8.99
N ARG A 133 -5.87 5.05 10.25
CA ARG A 133 -4.80 4.42 11.04
C ARG A 133 -4.93 2.91 11.14
N ALA A 134 -6.13 2.40 11.42
CA ALA A 134 -6.37 0.95 11.51
C ALA A 134 -6.11 0.23 10.17
N ARG A 135 -6.66 0.77 9.07
CA ARG A 135 -6.55 0.21 7.72
C ARG A 135 -5.10 0.22 7.21
N VAL A 136 -4.39 1.33 7.44
CA VAL A 136 -2.96 1.46 7.11
C VAL A 136 -2.11 0.49 7.92
N THR A 137 -2.38 0.36 9.23
CA THR A 137 -1.65 -0.57 10.10
C THR A 137 -1.82 -2.02 9.65
N GLU A 138 -3.04 -2.41 9.25
CA GLU A 138 -3.31 -3.74 8.70
C GLU A 138 -2.52 -3.99 7.41
N ALA A 139 -2.56 -3.06 6.46
CA ALA A 139 -1.83 -3.16 5.20
C ALA A 139 -0.31 -3.22 5.43
N PHE A 140 0.21 -2.39 6.33
CA PHE A 140 1.63 -2.38 6.72
C PHE A 140 2.07 -3.73 7.31
N ARG A 141 1.32 -4.29 8.26
CA ARG A 141 1.61 -5.59 8.87
C ARG A 141 1.57 -6.72 7.86
N ARG A 142 0.60 -6.68 6.93
CA ARG A 142 0.47 -7.67 5.85
C ARG A 142 1.65 -7.61 4.89
N ALA A 143 2.06 -6.41 4.48
CA ALA A 143 3.24 -6.20 3.64
C ALA A 143 4.49 -6.78 4.29
N ASN A 144 4.69 -6.48 5.57
CA ASN A 144 5.77 -7.03 6.39
C ASN A 144 5.75 -8.56 6.43
N LEU A 145 4.60 -9.16 6.73
CA LEU A 145 4.41 -10.61 6.77
C LEU A 145 4.79 -11.26 5.43
N THR A 146 4.27 -10.75 4.32
CA THR A 146 4.56 -11.25 2.97
C THR A 146 6.05 -11.12 2.63
N CYS A 147 6.68 -10.01 2.99
CA CYS A 147 8.12 -9.83 2.80
C CYS A 147 8.93 -10.89 3.54
N ARG A 148 8.68 -11.08 4.84
CA ARG A 148 9.40 -12.10 5.63
C ARG A 148 9.15 -13.51 5.12
N ALA A 149 7.92 -13.80 4.69
CA ALA A 149 7.56 -15.07 4.07
C ALA A 149 8.37 -15.32 2.78
N HIS A 150 8.41 -14.35 1.86
CA HIS A 150 9.18 -14.46 0.62
C HIS A 150 10.68 -14.55 0.83
N LEU A 151 11.20 -13.91 1.88
CA LEU A 151 12.62 -13.97 2.23
C LEU A 151 13.03 -15.27 2.93
N LYS A 152 12.09 -16.19 3.20
CA LYS A 152 12.37 -17.44 3.91
C LYS A 152 12.96 -17.23 5.30
N ILE A 153 12.53 -16.17 5.99
CA ILE A 153 13.06 -15.79 7.30
C ILE A 153 12.12 -16.27 8.42
N GLY A 154 12.62 -17.19 9.23
CA GLY A 154 11.99 -17.61 10.50
C GLY A 154 10.71 -18.45 10.34
N PRO A 155 10.10 -18.84 11.47
CA PRO A 155 8.98 -19.79 11.51
C PRO A 155 7.74 -19.29 10.76
N VAL A 156 7.56 -17.97 10.68
CA VAL A 156 6.50 -17.31 9.92
C VAL A 156 6.54 -17.67 8.44
N SER A 157 7.74 -17.79 7.85
CA SER A 157 7.86 -18.17 6.46
C SER A 157 7.51 -19.65 6.25
N GLU A 158 7.99 -20.54 7.12
CA GLU A 158 7.68 -21.96 7.05
C GLU A 158 6.16 -22.20 7.11
N GLU A 159 5.48 -21.53 8.03
CA GLU A 159 4.02 -21.58 8.13
C GLU A 159 3.33 -21.04 6.87
N TYR A 160 3.82 -19.93 6.31
CA TYR A 160 3.28 -19.36 5.08
C TYR A 160 3.38 -20.36 3.91
N TRP A 161 4.57 -20.93 3.70
CA TRP A 161 4.80 -21.89 2.60
C TRP A 161 4.02 -23.19 2.81
N ALA A 162 3.91 -23.69 4.05
CA ALA A 162 3.11 -24.87 4.37
C ALA A 162 1.60 -24.65 4.09
N ASN A 163 1.12 -23.41 4.25
CA ASN A 163 -0.28 -23.05 4.00
C ASN A 163 -0.54 -22.56 2.57
N LEU A 164 0.49 -22.35 1.73
CA LEU A 164 0.34 -21.83 0.37
C LEU A 164 -0.71 -22.57 -0.48
N PRO A 165 -0.79 -23.93 -0.47
CA PRO A 165 -1.83 -24.64 -1.22
C PRO A 165 -3.26 -24.29 -0.76
N LYS A 166 -3.45 -23.95 0.52
CA LYS A 166 -4.74 -23.55 1.09
C LYS A 166 -5.08 -22.09 0.79
N MET A 167 -4.08 -21.25 0.49
CA MET A 167 -4.29 -19.84 0.15
C MET A 167 -5.02 -19.65 -1.19
N MET A 168 -4.98 -20.66 -2.07
CA MET A 168 -5.75 -20.69 -3.32
C MET A 168 -7.15 -21.29 -3.15
N SER A 169 -7.57 -21.63 -1.93
CA SER A 169 -8.92 -22.10 -1.68
C SER A 169 -9.96 -20.99 -1.92
N PRO A 170 -11.19 -21.32 -2.33
CA PRO A 170 -12.27 -20.33 -2.49
C PRO A 170 -12.50 -19.48 -1.22
N VAL A 171 -12.32 -20.07 -0.03
CA VAL A 171 -12.45 -19.36 1.25
C VAL A 171 -11.34 -18.32 1.42
N ALA A 172 -10.10 -18.68 1.11
CA ALA A 172 -8.97 -17.75 1.20
C ALA A 172 -9.07 -16.61 0.17
N ILE A 173 -9.47 -16.94 -1.06
CA ILE A 173 -9.72 -15.95 -2.12
C ILE A 173 -10.86 -15.01 -1.69
N SER A 174 -11.95 -15.54 -1.15
CA SER A 174 -13.08 -14.72 -0.66
C SER A 174 -12.63 -13.75 0.43
N LYS A 175 -11.84 -14.20 1.42
CA LYS A 175 -11.27 -13.32 2.45
C LYS A 175 -10.36 -12.24 1.87
N LEU A 176 -9.58 -12.57 0.84
CA LEU A 176 -8.72 -11.60 0.16
C LEU A 176 -9.57 -10.54 -0.56
N LEU A 177 -10.57 -10.96 -1.34
CA LEU A 177 -11.48 -10.06 -2.07
C LEU A 177 -12.29 -9.18 -1.11
N ASP A 178 -12.75 -9.74 0.00
CA ASP A 178 -13.44 -9.00 1.06
C ASP A 178 -12.52 -7.93 1.69
N SER A 179 -11.21 -8.19 1.81
CA SER A 179 -10.27 -7.16 2.23
C SER A 179 -10.17 -6.02 1.20
N PHE A 180 -10.25 -6.31 -0.10
CA PHE A 180 -10.21 -5.30 -1.16
C PHE A 180 -11.52 -4.52 -1.25
N SER A 181 -12.68 -5.17 -1.08
CA SER A 181 -13.99 -4.53 -1.13
C SER A 181 -14.20 -3.52 0.00
N ARG A 182 -13.48 -3.68 1.12
CA ARG A 182 -13.43 -2.69 2.23
C ARG A 182 -12.54 -1.47 1.95
N GLY A 183 -11.98 -1.34 0.76
CA GLY A 183 -11.26 -0.13 0.36
C GLY A 183 -12.17 1.10 0.38
N GLU A 184 -11.58 2.28 0.58
CA GLU A 184 -12.31 3.53 0.57
C GLU A 184 -12.85 3.83 -0.83
N VAL A 185 -14.14 4.19 -0.90
CA VAL A 185 -14.82 4.61 -2.13
C VAL A 185 -15.33 6.03 -1.93
N LEU A 186 -15.27 6.86 -2.97
CA LEU A 186 -15.79 8.23 -2.89
C LEU A 186 -17.32 8.17 -2.71
N GLU A 187 -17.79 8.70 -1.59
CA GLU A 187 -19.20 8.71 -1.22
C GLU A 187 -19.92 9.79 -2.03
N ASN A 188 -21.13 9.50 -2.53
CA ASN A 188 -21.97 10.46 -3.28
C ASN A 188 -21.21 11.14 -4.44
N TRP A 189 -20.43 10.37 -5.19
CA TRP A 189 -19.68 10.83 -6.35
C TRP A 189 -20.61 10.97 -7.57
N SER A 190 -21.08 12.19 -7.84
CA SER A 190 -22.01 12.49 -8.93
C SER A 190 -21.32 12.70 -10.28
N VAL A 191 -20.00 12.85 -10.30
CA VAL A 191 -19.23 13.08 -11.53
C VAL A 191 -18.81 11.74 -12.12
N GLY A 192 -19.76 11.03 -12.72
CA GLY A 192 -19.39 9.96 -13.64
C GLY A 192 -18.51 10.56 -14.74
N SER A 193 -17.19 10.38 -14.66
CA SER A 193 -16.35 10.68 -15.81
C SER A 193 -16.70 9.64 -16.87
N THR A 194 -16.70 10.03 -18.14
CA THR A 194 -16.92 9.10 -19.26
C THR A 194 -15.99 7.88 -19.14
N ASN A 195 -14.80 8.08 -18.57
CA ASN A 195 -13.81 7.03 -18.29
C ASN A 195 -14.24 6.06 -17.17
N MET A 196 -14.89 6.54 -16.11
CA MET A 196 -15.42 5.69 -15.03
C MET A 196 -16.60 4.84 -15.53
N ALA A 197 -17.49 5.40 -16.34
CA ALA A 197 -18.62 4.65 -16.91
C ALA A 197 -18.16 3.46 -17.77
N VAL A 198 -17.07 3.61 -18.52
CA VAL A 198 -16.45 2.52 -19.29
C VAL A 198 -15.86 1.44 -18.38
N CYS A 199 -15.29 1.82 -17.23
CA CYS A 199 -14.68 0.86 -16.30
C CYS A 199 -15.71 0.15 -15.40
N THR A 200 -16.82 0.81 -15.05
CA THR A 200 -17.85 0.26 -14.16
C THR A 200 -19.03 -0.38 -14.89
N GLY A 201 -19.14 -0.21 -16.22
CA GLY A 201 -20.22 -0.77 -17.06
C GLY A 201 -20.27 -2.30 -17.17
N PHE A 202 -19.30 -3.03 -16.60
CA PHE A 202 -19.34 -4.50 -16.54
C PHE A 202 -20.37 -5.05 -15.54
N GLY A 203 -20.91 -4.21 -14.64
CA GLY A 203 -21.91 -4.62 -13.65
C GLY A 203 -23.31 -4.87 -14.21
N GLU A 204 -23.68 -4.24 -15.34
CA GLU A 204 -25.01 -4.35 -15.94
C GLU A 204 -25.13 -5.55 -16.91
N ALA A 205 -24.02 -6.20 -17.25
CA ALA A 205 -24.01 -7.39 -18.10
C ALA A 205 -24.51 -8.69 -17.40
N LYS A 206 -24.96 -8.61 -16.13
CA LYS A 206 -25.55 -9.75 -15.42
C LYS A 206 -26.97 -10.10 -15.86
N GLU A 207 -27.66 -9.21 -16.58
CA GLU A 207 -29.03 -9.49 -17.05
C GLU A 207 -29.07 -10.14 -18.45
N CYS A 208 -27.93 -10.20 -19.16
CA CYS A 208 -27.87 -10.80 -20.51
C CYS A 208 -27.50 -12.30 -20.51
N MET A 209 -26.94 -12.82 -19.40
CA MET A 209 -26.49 -14.22 -19.30
C MET A 209 -27.56 -15.20 -18.77
N SER A 210 -28.82 -14.77 -18.62
CA SER A 210 -29.95 -15.67 -18.30
C SER A 210 -30.81 -16.06 -19.51
N LYS A 211 -30.35 -15.76 -20.73
CA LYS A 211 -31.06 -16.07 -21.99
C LYS A 211 -30.16 -16.73 -23.05
N LEU A 212 -29.18 -17.51 -22.62
CA LEU A 212 -28.52 -18.56 -23.40
C LEU A 212 -28.53 -19.84 -22.58
#